data_AF-A0A955FJM8-F1
#
_entry.id   AF-A0A955FJM8-F1
#
_cell.length_a   1.000
_cell.length_b   1.000
_cell.length_c   1.000
_cell.angle_alpha   90.00
_cell.angle_beta   90.00
_cell.angle_gamma   90.00
#
_symmetry.space_group_name_H-M   'P 1'
#
loop_
_entity.id
_entity.type
_entity.pdbx_description
1 polymer ?
#
loop_
_entity_poly.entity_id
_entity_poly.type
_entity_poly.pdbx_seq_one_letter_code
_entity_poly.pdbx_strand_id
1 'polypeptide(L)'
;SSSNLRPRAISEETKNTVYIRDGGQCTYVSNSGTRCTCTKALQYDHTIPVAKGGSSSASNIRLMCQAHNLLLAEQEFGKQKVKKEIERRRAS
;
A
#
# COMPACT_ATOMS: atom_id res chain seq x y z
N SER A 1 -22.43 -2.77 13.97
CA SER A 1 -21.53 -3.91 14.26
C SER A 1 -20.08 -3.46 14.14
N SER A 2 -19.48 -3.09 15.26
CA SER A 2 -18.12 -2.52 15.30
C SER A 2 -17.11 -3.64 15.44
N SER A 3 -16.66 -4.17 14.31
CA SER A 3 -15.58 -5.16 14.30
C SER A 3 -14.25 -4.47 14.63
N ASN A 4 -13.70 -4.82 15.79
CA ASN A 4 -12.34 -4.50 16.23
C ASN A 4 -11.32 -5.23 15.34
N LEU A 5 -11.20 -4.78 14.09
CA LEU A 5 -10.23 -5.28 13.14
C LEU A 5 -8.90 -4.58 13.43
N ARG A 6 -7.83 -5.36 13.55
CA ARG A 6 -6.44 -4.84 13.56
C ARG A 6 -6.37 -3.74 12.50
N PRO A 7 -5.93 -2.51 12.81
CA PRO A 7 -6.04 -1.41 11.84
C PRO A 7 -5.26 -1.64 10.53
N ARG A 8 -4.36 -2.63 10.52
CA ARG A 8 -3.62 -3.14 9.34
C ARG A 8 -4.40 -4.17 8.51
N ALA A 9 -5.36 -4.89 9.07
CA ALA A 9 -6.09 -5.93 8.35
C ALA A 9 -7.09 -5.28 7.39
N ILE A 10 -6.97 -5.63 6.11
CA ILE A 10 -7.86 -5.17 5.04
C ILE A 10 -8.84 -6.30 4.77
N SER A 11 -10.15 -6.01 4.86
CA SER A 11 -11.20 -6.98 4.55
C SER A 11 -11.16 -7.39 3.08
N GLU A 12 -11.65 -8.59 2.77
CA GLU A 12 -11.70 -9.08 1.40
C GLU A 12 -12.62 -8.22 0.51
N GLU A 13 -13.70 -7.70 1.09
CA GLU A 13 -14.58 -6.72 0.43
C GLU A 13 -13.83 -5.44 0.03
N THR A 14 -13.02 -4.88 0.94
CA THR A 14 -12.19 -3.71 0.62
C THR A 14 -11.17 -4.05 -0.46
N LYS A 15 -10.53 -5.22 -0.40
CA LYS A 15 -9.56 -5.65 -1.42
C LYS A 15 -10.21 -5.74 -2.80
N ASN A 16 -11.36 -6.40 -2.91
CA ASN A 16 -12.09 -6.54 -4.17
C ASN A 16 -12.50 -5.16 -4.73
N THR A 17 -13.04 -4.29 -3.87
CA THR A 17 -13.41 -2.92 -4.23
C THR A 17 -12.22 -2.15 -4.79
N VAL A 18 -11.08 -2.20 -4.09
CA VAL A 18 -9.84 -1.53 -4.52
C VAL A 18 -9.30 -2.14 -5.81
N TYR A 19 -9.32 -3.46 -5.95
CA TYR A 19 -8.80 -4.13 -7.14
C TYR A 19 -9.57 -3.75 -8.40
N ILE A 20 -10.90 -3.74 -8.32
CA ILE A 20 -11.78 -3.32 -9.41
C ILE A 20 -11.57 -1.83 -9.72
N ARG A 21 -11.59 -0.97 -8.69
CA ARG A 21 -11.39 0.49 -8.85
C ARG A 21 -10.05 0.81 -9.52
N ASP A 22 -8.99 0.13 -9.09
CA ASP A 22 -7.64 0.37 -9.60
C ASP A 22 -7.35 -0.42 -10.89
N GLY A 23 -8.30 -1.21 -11.39
CA GLY A 23 -8.18 -1.97 -12.63
C GLY A 23 -7.07 -3.03 -12.59
N GLY A 24 -6.78 -3.57 -11.41
CA GLY A 24 -5.68 -4.54 -11.24
C GLY A 24 -4.31 -4.00 -11.67
N GLN A 25 -4.10 -2.69 -11.55
CA GLN A 25 -2.89 -2.00 -12.01
C GLN A 25 -2.38 -1.03 -10.94
N CYS A 26 -1.05 -0.94 -10.81
CA CYS A 26 -0.39 0.05 -9.96
C CYS A 26 -0.94 1.46 -10.19
N THR A 27 -1.31 2.17 -9.12
CA THR A 27 -1.87 3.53 -9.20
C THR A 27 -0.80 4.62 -9.16
N TYR A 28 0.48 4.27 -9.07
CA TYR A 28 1.56 5.26 -9.12
C TYR A 28 1.55 5.99 -10.46
N VAL A 29 1.64 7.32 -10.40
CA VAL A 29 1.78 8.21 -11.56
C VAL A 29 3.11 8.94 -11.44
N SER A 30 3.93 8.88 -12.48
CA SER A 30 5.21 9.59 -12.53
C SER A 30 5.01 11.10 -12.60
N ASN A 31 6.09 11.85 -12.38
CA ASN A 31 6.08 13.31 -12.56
C ASN A 31 5.71 13.74 -13.99
N SER A 32 5.87 12.86 -14.99
CA SER A 32 5.45 13.08 -16.37
C SER A 32 3.96 12.77 -16.63
N GLY A 33 3.20 12.39 -15.60
CA GLY A 33 1.78 12.02 -15.71
C GLY A 33 1.53 10.59 -16.20
N THR A 34 2.57 9.77 -16.35
CA THR A 34 2.43 8.40 -16.84
C THR A 34 2.12 7.46 -15.68
N ARG A 35 0.97 6.77 -15.76
CA ARG A 35 0.62 5.72 -14.80
C ARG A 35 1.48 4.48 -15.02
N CYS A 36 1.95 3.89 -13.93
CA CYS A 36 2.68 2.63 -13.98
C CYS A 36 1.81 1.51 -14.58
N THR A 37 2.33 0.81 -15.59
CA THR A 37 1.61 -0.25 -16.29
C THR A 37 1.69 -1.62 -15.60
N CYS A 38 2.38 -1.72 -14.45
CA CYS A 38 2.57 -2.98 -13.75
C CYS A 38 1.25 -3.52 -13.18
N THR A 39 0.95 -4.78 -13.52
CA THR A 39 -0.24 -5.54 -13.07
C THR A 39 0.13 -6.77 -12.23
N LYS A 40 1.41 -6.99 -11.95
CA LYS A 40 1.92 -8.19 -11.26
C LYS A 40 2.44 -7.84 -9.87
N ALA A 41 2.34 -8.80 -8.95
CA ALA A 41 2.84 -8.70 -7.57
C ALA A 41 2.40 -7.39 -6.88
N LEU A 42 1.12 -7.02 -7.05
CA LEU A 42 0.55 -5.81 -6.48
C LEU A 42 0.34 -5.97 -4.97
N GLN A 43 0.51 -4.86 -4.27
CA GLN A 43 0.37 -4.73 -2.84
C GLN A 43 -0.75 -3.73 -2.55
N TYR A 44 -1.55 -4.02 -1.52
CA TYR A 44 -2.53 -3.09 -0.98
C TYR A 44 -1.81 -2.14 -0.02
N ASP A 45 -1.54 -0.93 -0.50
CA ASP A 45 -0.82 0.11 0.24
C ASP A 45 -1.81 1.07 0.92
N HIS A 46 -1.49 1.45 2.16
CA HIS A 46 -2.22 2.47 2.90
C HIS A 46 -1.67 3.85 2.53
N THR A 47 -2.44 4.64 1.78
CA THR A 47 -2.06 6.00 1.36
C THR A 47 -1.69 6.87 2.57
N ILE A 48 -2.54 6.85 3.61
CA ILE A 48 -2.20 7.33 4.94
C ILE A 48 -1.77 6.11 5.76
N PRO A 49 -0.52 6.02 6.22
CA PRO A 49 -0.07 4.87 6.99
C PRO A 49 -0.87 4.66 8.27
N VAL A 50 -1.07 3.40 8.68
CA VAL A 50 -1.72 3.05 9.95
C VAL A 50 -1.05 3.74 11.15
N ALA A 51 0.29 3.85 11.13
CA ALA A 51 1.05 4.54 12.18
C ALA A 51 0.73 6.05 12.30
N LYS A 52 0.08 6.64 11.28
CA LYS A 52 -0.40 8.02 11.25
C LYS A 52 -1.94 8.11 11.35
N GLY A 53 -2.62 7.04 11.79
CA GLY A 53 -4.07 7.01 11.95
C GLY A 53 -4.86 6.61 10.70
N GLY A 54 -4.19 6.12 9.65
CA GLY A 54 -4.87 5.66 8.45
C GLY A 54 -5.79 4.47 8.68
N SER A 55 -6.99 4.51 8.06
CA SER A 55 -7.98 3.42 8.11
C SER A 55 -7.71 2.35 7.04
N SER A 56 -8.30 1.17 7.21
CA SER A 56 -8.32 0.12 6.17
C SER A 56 -9.59 0.16 5.30
N SER A 57 -10.14 1.37 5.09
CA SER A 57 -11.26 1.60 4.17
C SER A 57 -10.78 1.71 2.72
N ALA A 58 -11.63 1.39 1.75
CA ALA A 58 -11.26 1.43 0.34
C ALA A 58 -10.71 2.79 -0.12
N SER A 59 -11.15 3.90 0.47
CA SER A 59 -10.64 5.25 0.15
C SER A 59 -9.19 5.49 0.57
N ASN A 60 -8.69 4.76 1.58
CA ASN A 60 -7.29 4.89 2.05
C ASN A 60 -6.36 3.79 1.52
N ILE A 61 -6.89 2.79 0.81
CA ILE A 61 -6.11 1.71 0.22
C ILE A 61 -5.94 1.93 -1.29
N ARG A 62 -4.77 1.62 -1.83
CA ARG A 62 -4.46 1.63 -3.27
C ARG A 62 -3.60 0.44 -3.69
N LEU A 63 -3.66 0.07 -4.97
CA LEU A 63 -2.76 -0.93 -5.54
C LEU A 63 -1.42 -0.31 -5.93
N MET A 64 -0.34 -0.90 -5.43
CA MET A 64 1.03 -0.49 -5.73
C MET A 64 1.86 -1.71 -6.14
N CYS A 65 2.68 -1.58 -7.18
CA CYS A 65 3.72 -2.58 -7.39
C CYS A 65 4.80 -2.48 -6.31
N GLN A 66 5.53 -3.56 -6.06
CA GLN A 66 6.58 -3.61 -5.03
C GLN A 66 7.59 -2.45 -5.14
N ALA A 67 8.03 -2.10 -6.35
CA ALA A 67 9.01 -1.05 -6.58
C ALA A 67 8.48 0.34 -6.15
N HIS A 68 7.27 0.70 -6.58
CA HIS A 68 6.70 1.99 -6.22
C HIS A 68 6.21 2.02 -4.76
N ASN A 69 5.75 0.90 -4.20
CA ASN A 69 5.44 0.84 -2.78
C ASN A 69 6.69 1.10 -1.93
N LEU A 70 7.83 0.49 -2.29
CA LEU A 70 9.10 0.72 -1.62
C LEU A 70 9.55 2.19 -1.76
N LEU A 71 9.48 2.75 -2.98
CA LEU A 71 9.82 4.16 -3.22
C LEU A 71 9.03 5.10 -2.30
N LEU A 72 7.71 4.95 -2.25
CA LEU A 72 6.87 5.82 -1.41
C LEU A 72 7.11 5.59 0.08
N ALA A 73 7.36 4.35 0.51
CA ALA A 73 7.73 4.06 1.88
C ALA A 73 9.06 4.74 2.27
N GLU A 74 10.06 4.73 1.39
CA GLU A 74 11.35 5.41 1.62
C GLU A 74 11.19 6.92 1.69
N GLN A 75 10.32 7.51 0.86
CA GLN A 75 9.99 8.94 0.92
C GLN A 75 9.28 9.32 2.22
N GLU A 76 8.35 8.49 2.69
CA GLU A 76 7.51 8.75 3.86
C GLU A 76 8.23 8.54 5.20
N PHE A 77 9.07 7.50 5.29
CA PHE A 77 9.69 7.05 6.55
C PHE A 77 11.21 7.18 6.58
N GLY A 78 11.84 7.49 5.45
CA GLY A 78 13.28 7.51 5.30
C GLY A 78 13.87 6.13 4.98
N LYS A 79 14.80 6.10 4.03
CA LYS A 79 15.46 4.89 3.50
C LYS A 79 16.04 3.97 4.57
N GLN A 80 16.72 4.53 5.58
CA GLN A 80 17.35 3.72 6.64
C GLN A 80 16.32 3.00 7.50
N LYS A 81 15.21 3.67 7.85
CA LYS A 81 14.15 3.09 8.67
C LYS A 81 13.44 1.96 7.92
N VAL A 82 13.15 2.17 6.64
CA VAL A 82 12.55 1.16 5.77
C VAL A 82 13.47 -0.05 5.62
N LYS A 83 14.77 0.16 5.36
CA LYS A 83 15.76 -0.92 5.26
C LYS A 83 15.80 -1.78 6.53
N LYS A 84 15.91 -1.16 7.71
CA LYS A 84 15.90 -1.88 9.00
C LYS A 84 14.63 -2.70 9.20
N GLU A 85 13.47 -2.17 8.82
CA GLU A 85 12.19 -2.88 8.94
C GLU A 85 12.09 -4.07 7.98
N ILE A 86 12.63 -3.96 6.77
CA ILE A 86 12.71 -5.09 5.81
C ILE A 86 13.62 -6.18 6.35
N GLU A 87 14.80 -5.82 6.86
CA GLU A 87 15.75 -6.76 7.47
C GLU A 87 15.11 -7.48 8.67
N ARG A 88 14.45 -6.73 9.56
CA ARG A 88 13.73 -7.29 10.71
C ARG A 88 12.70 -8.34 10.31
N ARG A 89 11.91 -8.08 9.25
CA ARG A 89 10.89 -9.03 8.76
C ARG A 89 11.45 -10.24 8.03
N ARG A 90 12.65 -10.14 7.45
CA ARG A 90 13.33 -11.27 6.81
C ARG A 90 13.97 -12.22 7.82
N ALA A 91 14.30 -11.70 9.00
CA ALA A 91 14.88 -12.45 10.10
C ALA A 91 13.83 -13.14 11.00
N SER A 92 12.53 -12.87 10.79
CA SER A 92 11.39 -13.43 11.52
C SER A 92 10.63 -14.43 10.66
#